data_AF-A0A485CTC8-F1
#
_entry.id   AF-A0A485CTC8-F1
#
_cell.length_a   1.000
_cell.length_b   1.000
_cell.length_c   1.000
_cell.angle_alpha   90.00
_cell.angle_beta   90.00
_cell.angle_gamma   90.00
#
_symmetry.space_group_name_H-M   'P 1'
#
loop_
_entity.id
_entity.type
_entity.pdbx_description
1 polymer ?
#
loop_
_entity_poly.entity_id
_entity_poly.type
_entity_poly.pdbx_seq_one_letter_code
_entity_poly.pdbx_strand_id
1 'polypeptide(L)'
;MVPASHKGPLWSHWQEERFTGAVDNDVVEAHCQQPQACFGPSGSVCFMHTRLLHASSPNETPLPRTLFISVYAAEDALPFGENPLPSAHAGQLVAGEESGLVRSTVNQLRLPQKPRGASFFVQQAGADSASM
;
A
#
# COMPACT_ATOMS: atom_id res chain seq x y z
N MET A 1 -3.92 7.88 -9.81
CA MET A 1 -2.60 7.21 -9.78
C MET A 1 -1.62 8.02 -10.60
N VAL A 2 -0.33 8.02 -10.27
CA VAL A 2 0.69 8.70 -11.07
C VAL A 2 1.45 7.65 -11.90
N PRO A 3 1.27 7.60 -13.24
CA PRO A 3 1.97 6.65 -14.09
C PRO A 3 3.49 6.71 -13.90
N ALA A 4 4.16 5.57 -14.04
CA ALA A 4 5.62 5.40 -13.89
C ALA A 4 6.23 5.75 -12.51
N SER A 5 5.49 6.32 -11.56
CA SER A 5 6.00 6.72 -10.23
C SER A 5 6.63 5.57 -9.42
N HIS A 6 6.23 4.32 -9.67
CA HIS A 6 6.81 3.13 -9.04
C HIS A 6 8.31 2.92 -9.34
N LYS A 7 8.85 3.57 -10.37
CA LYS A 7 10.28 3.55 -10.71
C LYS A 7 11.12 4.53 -9.89
N GLY A 8 10.49 5.49 -9.21
CA GLY A 8 11.14 6.43 -8.29
C GLY A 8 11.54 5.76 -6.96
N PRO A 9 12.04 6.50 -5.97
CA PRO A 9 12.44 5.93 -4.68
C PRO A 9 11.25 5.36 -3.89
N LEU A 10 11.53 4.71 -2.77
CA LEU A 10 10.51 4.41 -1.76
C LEU A 10 10.24 5.68 -0.94
N TRP A 11 9.03 6.23 -1.07
CA TRP A 11 8.62 7.40 -0.30
C TRP A 11 8.20 7.00 1.10
N SER A 12 8.73 7.70 2.11
CA SER A 12 8.34 7.52 3.50
C SER A 12 6.84 7.76 3.68
N HIS A 13 6.22 7.03 4.60
CA HIS A 13 4.87 7.30 5.11
C HIS A 13 4.90 7.76 6.58
N TRP A 14 6.10 8.07 7.07
CA TRP A 14 6.33 8.63 8.40
C TRP A 14 6.47 10.14 8.28
N GLN A 15 5.71 10.87 9.07
CA GLN A 15 5.75 12.32 9.18
C GLN A 15 5.77 12.66 10.67
N GLU A 16 6.71 13.48 11.12
CA GLU A 16 6.83 13.90 12.53
C GLU A 16 6.76 12.71 13.52
N GLU A 17 7.53 11.65 13.25
CA GLU A 17 7.55 10.41 14.07
C GLU A 17 6.24 9.61 14.11
N ARG A 18 5.24 9.96 13.29
CA ARG A 18 3.96 9.25 13.16
C ARG A 18 3.85 8.56 11.81
N PHE A 19 3.42 7.31 11.80
CA PHE A 19 3.05 6.61 10.56
C PHE A 19 1.68 7.11 10.09
N THR A 20 1.66 7.90 9.02
CA THR A 20 0.44 8.57 8.52
C THR A 20 -0.26 7.76 7.44
N GLY A 21 0.49 6.88 6.77
CA GLY A 21 -0.01 6.21 5.59
C GLY A 21 -0.09 7.10 4.34
N ALA A 22 0.56 8.26 4.36
CA ALA A 22 0.63 9.19 3.25
C ALA A 22 2.07 9.67 3.05
N VAL A 23 2.45 9.94 1.80
CA VAL A 23 3.72 10.59 1.47
C VAL A 23 3.70 12.06 1.88
N ASP A 24 4.87 12.68 2.04
CA ASP A 24 4.99 14.11 2.36
C ASP A 24 4.36 15.00 1.29
N ASN A 25 3.90 16.19 1.70
CA ASN A 25 3.33 17.18 0.79
C ASN A 25 4.30 17.57 -0.33
N ASP A 26 5.60 17.69 -0.04
CA ASP A 26 6.63 17.98 -1.03
C ASP A 26 6.67 16.91 -2.14
N VAL A 27 6.45 15.64 -1.80
CA VAL A 27 6.36 14.54 -2.76
C VAL A 27 5.11 14.68 -3.62
N VAL A 28 3.98 15.06 -3.01
CA VAL A 28 2.73 15.31 -3.73
C VAL A 28 2.89 16.48 -4.71
N GLU A 29 3.43 17.61 -4.24
CA GLU A 29 3.66 18.80 -5.05
C GLU A 29 4.61 18.52 -6.22
N ALA A 30 5.70 17.78 -5.98
CA ALA A 30 6.67 17.48 -7.02
C ALA A 30 6.20 16.41 -8.03
N HIS A 31 5.44 15.41 -7.60
CA HIS A 31 5.23 14.19 -8.39
C HIS A 31 3.77 13.89 -8.75
N CYS A 32 2.79 14.53 -8.13
CA CYS A 32 1.37 14.18 -8.30
C CYS A 32 0.55 15.17 -9.14
N GLN A 33 1.20 16.00 -9.97
CA GLN A 33 0.53 17.05 -10.74
C GLN A 33 -0.37 16.55 -11.89
N GLN A 34 -0.12 15.33 -12.40
CA GLN A 34 -0.88 14.75 -13.52
C GLN A 34 -1.37 13.33 -13.20
N PRO A 35 -2.27 13.17 -12.21
CA PRO A 35 -2.78 11.87 -11.86
C PRO A 35 -3.75 11.37 -12.94
N GLN A 36 -3.66 10.09 -13.27
CA GLN A 36 -4.62 9.39 -14.10
C GLN A 36 -5.62 8.65 -13.23
N ALA A 37 -6.90 8.80 -13.56
CA ALA A 37 -7.95 8.08 -12.89
C ALA A 37 -8.04 6.63 -13.39
N CYS A 38 -8.35 5.70 -12.49
CA CYS A 38 -8.55 4.29 -12.81
C CYS A 38 -9.98 3.91 -12.43
N PHE A 39 -10.84 3.82 -13.44
CA PHE A 39 -12.25 3.47 -13.29
C PHE A 39 -12.53 2.15 -14.00
N GLY A 40 -13.56 1.44 -13.53
CA GLY A 40 -14.08 0.25 -14.20
C GLY A 40 -15.43 -0.16 -13.61
N PRO A 41 -16.29 -0.84 -14.38
CA PRO A 41 -17.51 -1.43 -13.86
C PRO A 41 -17.23 -2.53 -12.83
N SER A 42 -18.27 -2.97 -12.11
CA SER A 42 -18.18 -4.14 -11.21
C SER A 42 -17.58 -5.35 -11.93
N GLY A 43 -16.66 -6.05 -11.25
CA GLY A 43 -15.89 -7.16 -11.83
C GLY A 43 -14.61 -6.74 -12.56
N SER A 44 -14.33 -5.45 -12.70
CA SER A 44 -13.04 -4.97 -13.24
C SER A 44 -11.90 -5.24 -12.26
N VAL A 45 -10.71 -5.49 -12.81
CA VAL A 45 -9.48 -5.69 -12.05
C VAL A 45 -8.49 -4.58 -12.37
N CYS A 46 -7.85 -4.03 -11.33
CA CYS A 46 -6.75 -3.08 -11.46
C CYS A 46 -5.45 -3.73 -10.98
N PHE A 47 -4.46 -3.84 -11.88
CA PHE A 47 -3.12 -4.26 -11.52
C PHE A 47 -2.28 -3.02 -11.22
N MET A 48 -1.79 -2.91 -9.99
CA MET A 48 -0.95 -1.79 -9.55
C MET A 48 0.29 -2.28 -8.83
N HIS A 49 1.42 -1.67 -9.15
CA HIS A 49 2.66 -1.89 -8.42
C HIS A 49 2.55 -1.25 -7.03
N THR A 50 3.00 -1.92 -5.96
CA THR A 50 2.86 -1.45 -4.57
C THR A 50 3.52 -0.09 -4.30
N ARG A 51 4.62 0.21 -5.01
CA ARG A 51 5.33 1.52 -5.01
C ARG A 51 4.66 2.65 -5.80
N LEU A 52 3.58 2.38 -6.52
CA LEU A 52 2.93 3.39 -7.36
C LEU A 52 2.30 4.47 -6.46
N LEU A 53 2.57 5.75 -6.73
CA LEU A 53 1.83 6.83 -6.07
C LEU A 53 0.36 6.75 -6.50
N HIS A 54 -0.52 6.52 -5.53
CA HIS A 54 -1.95 6.37 -5.75
C HIS A 54 -2.73 6.96 -4.57
N ALA A 55 -3.93 7.40 -4.86
CA ALA A 55 -4.87 7.97 -3.91
C ALA A 55 -6.29 7.75 -4.46
N SER A 56 -7.28 7.92 -3.59
CA SER A 56 -8.68 7.92 -3.98
C SER A 56 -9.34 9.19 -3.49
N SER A 57 -10.19 9.80 -4.32
CA SER A 57 -11.08 10.86 -3.86
C SER A 57 -12.07 10.34 -2.80
N PRO A 58 -12.61 11.24 -1.96
CA PRO A 58 -13.70 10.93 -1.04
C PRO A 58 -14.86 10.23 -1.75
N ASN A 59 -15.53 9.33 -1.04
CA ASN A 59 -16.76 8.73 -1.55
C ASN A 59 -17.94 9.68 -1.28
N GLU A 60 -18.45 10.32 -2.32
CA GLU A 60 -19.57 11.28 -2.23
C GLU A 60 -20.94 10.60 -2.44
N THR A 61 -20.98 9.26 -2.52
CA THR A 61 -22.21 8.50 -2.75
C THR A 61 -22.76 7.91 -1.45
N PRO A 62 -24.07 7.62 -1.35
CA PRO A 62 -24.65 6.95 -0.19
C PRO A 62 -24.32 5.45 -0.12
N LEU A 63 -23.62 4.90 -1.12
CA LEU A 63 -23.29 3.49 -1.21
C LEU A 63 -21.81 3.26 -0.89
N PRO A 64 -21.44 2.14 -0.25
CA PRO A 64 -20.05 1.82 -0.01
C PRO A 64 -19.32 1.51 -1.33
N ARG A 65 -18.08 1.98 -1.46
CA ARG A 65 -17.16 1.59 -2.55
C ARG A 65 -16.35 0.37 -2.09
N THR A 66 -16.90 -0.81 -2.32
CA THR A 66 -16.27 -2.08 -1.91
C THR A 66 -15.16 -2.48 -2.87
N LEU A 67 -14.01 -2.87 -2.32
CA LEU A 67 -12.87 -3.39 -3.07
C LEU A 67 -12.46 -4.75 -2.49
N PHE A 68 -12.08 -5.67 -3.37
CA PHE A 68 -11.37 -6.88 -2.99
C PHE A 68 -9.89 -6.71 -3.37
N ILE A 69 -9.00 -6.75 -2.37
CA ILE A 69 -7.58 -6.51 -2.56
C ILE A 69 -6.83 -7.83 -2.33
N SER A 70 -6.08 -8.25 -3.34
CA SER A 70 -5.14 -9.37 -3.25
C SER A 70 -3.73 -8.85 -3.54
N VAL A 71 -2.76 -9.23 -2.71
CA VAL A 71 -1.36 -8.82 -2.85
C VAL A 71 -0.55 -10.03 -3.27
N TYR A 72 0.22 -9.86 -4.34
CA TYR A 72 1.16 -10.87 -4.83
C TYR A 72 2.58 -10.34 -4.66
N ALA A 73 3.48 -11.21 -4.27
CA ALA A 73 4.91 -10.99 -4.25
C ALA A 73 5.59 -12.18 -4.95
N ALA A 74 6.82 -11.97 -5.41
CA ALA A 74 7.67 -13.10 -5.77
C ALA A 74 7.93 -13.95 -4.52
N GLU A 75 8.12 -15.25 -4.69
CA GLU A 75 8.38 -16.21 -3.61
C GLU A 75 9.64 -15.87 -2.83
N ASP A 76 10.64 -15.30 -3.52
CA ASP A 76 11.91 -14.84 -2.94
C ASP A 76 11.81 -13.48 -2.22
N ALA A 77 10.65 -12.81 -2.25
CA ALA A 77 10.42 -11.48 -1.69
C ALA A 77 9.64 -11.54 -0.36
N LEU A 78 10.33 -11.93 0.71
CA LEU A 78 9.72 -12.09 2.02
C LEU A 78 9.31 -10.75 2.68
N PRO A 79 8.21 -10.72 3.45
CA PRO A 79 7.76 -9.52 4.14
C PRO A 79 8.67 -9.19 5.33
N PHE A 80 8.87 -7.89 5.61
CA PHE A 80 9.64 -7.42 6.77
C PHE A 80 8.87 -7.45 8.10
N GLY A 81 7.57 -7.72 8.06
CA GLY A 81 6.71 -7.72 9.25
C GLY A 81 5.38 -8.39 8.99
N GLU A 82 4.61 -8.57 10.06
CA GLU A 82 3.30 -9.20 9.98
C GLU A 82 2.31 -8.40 9.14
N ASN A 83 1.45 -9.10 8.42
CA ASN A 83 0.30 -8.48 7.80
C ASN A 83 -0.69 -8.02 8.90
N PRO A 84 -1.12 -6.75 8.93
CA PRO A 84 -2.11 -6.27 9.90
C PRO A 84 -3.47 -6.97 9.78
N LEU A 85 -3.76 -7.59 8.64
CA LEU A 85 -4.94 -8.40 8.38
C LEU A 85 -4.49 -9.83 8.03
N PRO A 86 -4.29 -10.71 9.05
CA PRO A 86 -3.84 -12.07 8.80
C PRO A 86 -4.85 -12.84 7.95
N SER A 87 -4.34 -13.68 7.06
CA SER A 87 -5.13 -14.51 6.14
C SER A 87 -4.60 -15.94 6.18
N ALA A 88 -5.50 -16.92 6.11
CA ALA A 88 -5.13 -18.33 5.96
C ALA A 88 -4.37 -18.61 4.65
N HIS A 89 -4.47 -17.71 3.67
CA HIS A 89 -3.79 -17.79 2.38
C HIS A 89 -2.47 -17.01 2.35
N ALA A 90 -2.04 -16.40 3.46
CA ALA A 90 -0.79 -15.66 3.51
C ALA A 90 0.39 -16.60 3.21
N GLY A 91 1.22 -16.23 2.23
CA GLY A 91 2.37 -17.03 1.79
C GLY A 91 2.04 -18.21 0.88
N GLN A 92 0.77 -18.38 0.46
CA GLN A 92 0.40 -19.44 -0.47
C GLN A 92 1.07 -19.21 -1.84
N LEU A 93 1.91 -20.16 -2.27
CA LEU A 93 2.47 -20.15 -3.62
C LEU A 93 1.37 -20.46 -4.65
N VAL A 94 1.10 -19.50 -5.53
CA VAL A 94 0.03 -19.62 -6.55
C VAL A 94 0.56 -20.03 -7.93
N ALA A 95 1.87 -19.86 -8.17
CA ALA A 95 2.55 -20.23 -9.41
C ALA A 95 4.06 -20.35 -9.16
N GLY A 96 4.72 -21.30 -9.83
CA GLY A 96 6.15 -21.55 -9.71
C GLY A 96 6.51 -22.59 -8.65
N GLU A 97 7.77 -22.58 -8.22
CA GLU A 97 8.35 -23.49 -7.23
C GLU A 97 9.13 -22.68 -6.19
N GLU A 98 9.28 -23.21 -4.97
CA GLU A 98 10.06 -22.55 -3.93
C GLU A 98 11.55 -22.61 -4.27
N SER A 99 12.19 -21.46 -4.40
CA SER A 99 13.62 -21.37 -4.71
C SER A 99 14.53 -21.67 -3.51
N GLY A 100 14.01 -21.59 -2.27
CA GLY A 100 14.79 -21.66 -1.04
C GLY A 100 15.71 -20.45 -0.81
N LEU A 101 15.58 -19.41 -1.63
CA LEU A 101 16.38 -18.18 -1.58
C LEU A 101 15.52 -16.99 -1.13
N VAL A 102 16.17 -16.01 -0.52
CA VAL A 102 15.56 -14.73 -0.19
C VAL A 102 16.28 -13.63 -0.95
N ARG A 103 15.56 -12.93 -1.83
CA ARG A 103 16.09 -11.78 -2.56
C ARG A 103 16.12 -10.56 -1.65
N SER A 104 17.32 -10.02 -1.47
CA SER A 104 17.56 -8.81 -0.70
C SER A 104 18.12 -7.70 -1.59
N THR A 105 17.78 -6.45 -1.29
CA THR A 105 18.34 -5.26 -1.93
C THR A 105 18.81 -4.29 -0.86
N VAL A 106 19.88 -3.52 -1.13
CA VAL A 106 20.38 -2.52 -0.18
C VAL A 106 19.30 -1.46 0.03
N ASN A 107 18.80 -1.35 1.26
CA ASN A 107 17.72 -0.43 1.59
C ASN A 107 17.72 -0.08 3.08
N GLN A 108 17.16 1.08 3.41
CA GLN A 108 16.87 1.50 4.78
C GLN A 108 15.41 1.94 4.82
N LEU A 109 14.62 1.25 5.64
CA LEU A 109 13.19 1.52 5.79
C LEU A 109 12.81 1.52 7.26
N ARG A 110 12.02 2.51 7.66
CA ARG A 110 11.33 2.48 8.94
C ARG A 110 10.07 1.63 8.78
N LEU A 111 10.00 0.53 9.52
CA LEU A 111 8.87 -0.41 9.45
C LEU A 111 7.54 0.32 9.67
N PRO A 112 6.45 -0.07 8.99
CA PRO A 112 5.14 0.54 9.21
C PRO A 112 4.62 0.27 10.63
N GLN A 113 3.81 1.18 11.15
CA GLN A 113 3.14 0.97 12.43
C GLN A 113 1.85 0.15 12.21
N LYS A 114 1.77 -1.02 12.83
CA LYS A 114 0.55 -1.86 12.79
C LYS A 114 -0.62 -1.09 13.42
N PRO A 115 -1.74 -0.88 12.70
CA PRO A 115 -2.92 -0.25 13.27
C PRO A 115 -3.47 -1.05 14.43
N ARG A 116 -4.02 -0.35 15.44
CA ARG A 116 -4.81 -0.99 16.51
C ARG A 116 -6.27 -1.18 16.07
N GLY A 117 -6.76 -0.34 15.16
CA GLY A 117 -8.10 -0.43 14.58
C GLY A 117 -8.26 -1.50 13.49
N ALA A 118 -9.50 -1.65 12.99
CA ALA A 118 -9.86 -2.70 12.01
C ALA A 118 -9.17 -2.58 10.63
N SER A 119 -8.60 -1.41 10.30
CA SER A 119 -7.93 -1.20 9.02
C SER A 119 -6.98 -0.01 9.05
N PHE A 120 -5.97 -0.03 8.18
CA PHE A 120 -5.11 1.11 7.83
C PHE A 120 -5.90 2.35 7.38
N PHE A 121 -7.12 2.22 6.86
CA PHE A 121 -7.97 3.39 6.55
C PHE A 121 -8.29 4.23 7.79
N VAL A 122 -8.32 3.62 8.99
CA VAL A 122 -8.49 4.34 10.26
C VAL A 122 -7.26 5.22 10.55
N GLN A 123 -6.06 4.76 10.22
CA GLN A 123 -4.82 5.52 10.34
C GLN A 123 -4.78 6.71 9.38
N GLN A 124 -5.15 6.50 8.12
CA GLN A 124 -5.22 7.57 7.12
C GLN A 124 -6.28 8.62 7.46
N ALA A 125 -7.39 8.21 8.08
CA ALA A 125 -8.42 9.13 8.56
C ALA A 125 -7.99 9.94 9.81
N GLY A 126 -6.79 9.69 10.36
CA GLY A 126 -6.31 10.34 11.59
C GLY A 126 -7.05 9.89 12.84
N ALA A 127 -7.78 8.78 12.77
CA ALA A 127 -8.63 8.27 13.84
C ALA A 127 -8.01 7.08 14.60
N ASP A 128 -6.77 6.69 14.26
CA ASP A 128 -6.09 5.57 14.93
C ASP A 128 -5.44 6.03 16.24
N SER A 129 -5.90 5.42 17.34
CA SER A 129 -5.37 5.63 18.70
C SER A 129 -3.98 5.03 18.90
N ALA A 130 -3.40 4.37 17.89
CA ALA A 130 -2.01 3.92 17.89
C ALA A 130 -0.98 5.06 17.90
N SER A 131 -1.41 6.29 17.61
CA SER A 131 -0.57 7.49 17.58
C SER A 131 -0.47 8.26 18.91
N MET A 132 -1.12 7.75 19.97
CA MET A 132 -0.88 8.13 21.38
C MET A 132 -0.03 7.07 22.08
#